data_AF-A0A937NKJ5-F1
#
_entry.id   AF-A0A937NKJ5-F1
#
_cell.length_a   1.000
_cell.length_b   1.000
_cell.length_c   1.000
_cell.angle_alpha   90.00
_cell.angle_beta   90.00
_cell.angle_gamma   90.00
#
_symmetry.space_group_name_H-M   'P 1'
#
loop_
_entity.id
_entity.type
_entity.pdbx_description
1 polymer ?
#
loop_
_entity_poly.entity_id
_entity_poly.type
_entity_poly.pdbx_seq_one_letter_code
_entity_poly.pdbx_strand_id
1 'polypeptide(L)'
;HYLESGGSATLVNCIVWGNEEALELDALSTITVTYSDIEDGWDGEGNINTDPLFRAPQNDNYRLLEDSPCVDTGTAEGAPAEDIRGIYRPHGEGHDRGAHEFFEYFSCYLPLVLR
;
A
#
# COMPACT_ATOMS: atom_id res chain seq x y z
N HIS A 1 18.65 18.28 31.71
CA HIS A 1 17.22 17.99 31.60
C HIS A 1 16.90 17.88 30.12
N TYR A 2 16.82 16.66 29.58
CA TYR A 2 16.27 16.46 28.25
C TYR A 2 14.75 16.50 28.42
N LEU A 3 14.09 17.45 27.76
CA LEU A 3 12.64 17.41 27.62
C LEU A 3 12.37 16.26 26.65
N GLU A 4 11.67 15.22 27.10
CA GLU A 4 11.18 14.21 26.18
C GLU A 4 10.26 14.91 25.18
N SER A 5 10.59 14.84 23.89
CA SER A 5 9.76 15.33 22.80
C SER A 5 9.29 14.13 22.00
N GLY A 6 7.98 14.03 21.78
CA GLY A 6 7.43 13.04 20.85
C GLY A 6 7.73 13.38 19.40
N GLY A 7 7.40 12.44 18.50
CA GLY A 7 7.56 12.56 17.06
C GLY A 7 6.25 12.88 16.35
N SER A 8 6.35 13.32 15.10
CA SER A 8 5.20 13.40 14.19
C SER A 8 5.47 12.62 12.91
N ALA A 9 4.45 11.93 12.41
CA ALA A 9 4.52 11.16 11.17
C ALA A 9 3.23 11.32 10.33
N THR A 10 3.35 11.06 9.03
CA THR A 10 2.21 11.01 8.11
C THR A 10 2.31 9.73 7.28
N LEU A 11 1.23 8.96 7.23
CA LEU A 11 1.08 7.76 6.41
C LEU A 11 -0.05 8.01 5.41
N VAL A 12 0.27 7.87 4.12
CA VAL A 12 -0.69 7.95 3.02
C VAL A 12 -0.45 6.78 2.09
N ASN A 13 -1.50 6.13 1.59
CA ASN A 13 -1.41 4.97 0.70
C ASN A 13 -0.53 3.84 1.24
N CYS A 14 -0.49 3.64 2.56
CA CYS A 14 0.34 2.63 3.19
C CYS A 14 -0.45 1.34 3.43
N ILE A 15 0.26 0.22 3.55
CA ILE A 15 -0.29 -1.03 4.11
C ILE A 15 0.54 -1.33 5.36
N VAL A 16 -0.13 -1.41 6.51
CA VAL A 16 0.44 -1.76 7.81
C VAL A 16 -0.26 -3.02 8.27
N TRP A 17 0.31 -4.18 7.96
CA TRP A 17 -0.39 -5.47 8.12
C TRP A 17 0.58 -6.61 8.44
N GLY A 18 0.15 -7.53 9.31
CA GLY A 18 0.90 -8.72 9.67
C GLY A 18 2.12 -8.44 10.56
N ASN A 19 2.06 -7.36 11.34
CA ASN A 19 3.13 -7.01 12.27
C ASN A 19 2.93 -7.76 13.61
N GLU A 20 4.00 -7.97 14.36
CA GLU A 20 3.90 -8.61 15.70
C GLU A 20 3.09 -7.75 16.67
N GLU A 21 3.17 -6.43 16.52
CA GLU A 21 2.45 -5.44 17.32
C GLU A 21 1.67 -4.50 16.41
N ALA A 22 0.53 -4.02 16.90
CA ALA A 22 -0.29 -3.03 16.22
C ALA A 22 0.41 -1.67 16.14
N LEU A 23 -0.13 -0.77 15.32
CA LEU A 23 0.30 0.62 15.31
C LEU A 23 -0.01 1.28 16.67
N GLU A 24 1.02 1.82 17.33
CA GLU A 24 0.88 2.49 18.62
C GLU A 24 1.49 3.90 18.59
N LEU A 25 0.94 4.78 19.42
CA LEU A 25 1.47 6.12 19.67
C LEU A 25 1.87 6.26 21.14
N ASP A 26 3.08 6.79 21.35
CA ASP A 26 3.42 7.32 22.67
C ASP A 26 2.61 8.61 22.97
N ALA A 27 2.54 8.98 24.26
CA ALA A 27 1.70 10.08 24.73
C ALA A 27 2.06 11.47 24.18
N LEU A 28 3.26 11.64 23.63
CA LEU A 28 3.75 12.90 23.09
C LEU A 28 3.81 12.90 21.55
N SER A 29 3.56 11.76 20.92
CA SER A 29 3.65 11.57 19.48
C SER A 29 2.30 11.75 18.78
N THR A 30 2.37 12.14 17.51
CA THR A 30 1.20 12.27 16.63
C THR A 30 1.43 11.58 15.29
N ILE A 31 0.35 11.06 14.72
CA ILE A 31 0.37 10.50 13.38
C ILE A 31 -0.92 10.85 12.64
N THR A 32 -0.78 11.22 11.38
CA THR A 32 -1.92 11.35 10.46
C THR A 32 -1.87 10.17 9.50
N VAL A 33 -2.93 9.37 9.45
CA VAL A 33 -3.02 8.21 8.55
C VAL A 33 -4.24 8.38 7.66
N THR A 34 -4.06 8.41 6.34
CA THR A 34 -5.17 8.49 5.37
C THR A 34 -4.94 7.54 4.20
N TYR A 35 -6.03 7.13 3.54
CA TYR A 35 -6.01 6.24 2.37
C TYR A 35 -5.14 4.99 2.54
N SER A 36 -4.99 4.49 3.77
CA SER A 36 -4.10 3.39 4.12
C SER A 36 -4.88 2.18 4.60
N ASP A 37 -4.30 1.00 4.49
CA ASP A 37 -4.86 -0.24 5.02
C ASP A 37 -4.08 -0.64 6.28
N ILE A 38 -4.75 -0.68 7.43
CA ILE A 38 -4.12 -0.85 8.73
C ILE A 38 -4.83 -1.98 9.46
N GLU A 39 -4.07 -3.02 9.80
CA GLU A 39 -4.52 -4.10 10.68
C GLU A 39 -4.92 -3.52 12.04
N ASP A 40 -6.01 -4.02 12.61
CA ASP A 40 -6.71 -3.44 13.78
C ASP A 40 -7.31 -2.04 13.58
N GLY A 41 -7.04 -1.39 12.44
CA GLY A 41 -7.65 -0.14 12.00
C GLY A 41 -7.01 1.11 12.58
N TRP A 42 -7.22 2.23 11.89
CA TRP A 42 -6.80 3.54 12.36
C TRP A 42 -7.72 4.63 11.84
N ASP A 43 -8.06 5.60 12.70
CA ASP A 43 -8.93 6.71 12.33
C ASP A 43 -8.28 7.59 11.25
N GLY A 44 -9.02 7.84 10.17
CA GLY A 44 -8.57 8.69 9.08
C GLY A 44 -9.41 8.53 7.82
N GLU A 45 -9.36 9.54 6.95
CA GLU A 45 -10.09 9.52 5.69
C GLU A 45 -9.60 8.38 4.79
N GLY A 46 -10.53 7.59 4.25
CA GLY A 46 -10.23 6.57 3.25
C GLY A 46 -9.42 5.38 3.78
N ASN A 47 -9.17 5.29 5.08
CA ASN A 47 -8.52 4.12 5.67
C ASN A 47 -9.44 2.92 5.62
N ILE A 48 -8.85 1.75 5.44
CA ILE A 48 -9.52 0.46 5.52
C ILE A 48 -8.77 -0.45 6.50
N ASN A 49 -9.42 -1.55 6.86
CA ASN A 49 -8.85 -2.63 7.65
C ASN A 49 -9.40 -3.94 7.06
N THR A 50 -8.74 -4.45 6.03
CA THR A 50 -9.16 -5.68 5.34
C THR A 50 -7.93 -6.38 4.79
N ASP A 51 -7.86 -7.71 4.87
CA ASP A 51 -6.71 -8.50 4.41
C ASP A 51 -6.20 -8.00 3.04
N PRO A 52 -4.94 -7.53 2.94
CA PRO A 52 -4.36 -7.00 1.71
C PRO A 52 -4.23 -8.04 0.59
N LEU A 53 -4.38 -9.33 0.89
CA LEU A 53 -4.24 -10.42 -0.09
C LEU A 53 -2.88 -10.39 -0.80
N PHE A 54 -1.80 -10.42 -0.01
CA PHE A 54 -0.44 -10.57 -0.55
C PHE A 54 -0.22 -11.94 -1.21
N ARG A 55 0.55 -11.97 -2.30
CA ARG A 55 0.82 -13.20 -3.07
C ARG A 55 1.57 -14.28 -2.28
N ALA A 56 2.62 -13.92 -1.56
CA ALA A 56 3.36 -14.84 -0.70
C ALA A 56 4.20 -14.06 0.34
N PRO A 57 3.56 -13.46 1.37
CA PRO A 57 4.27 -12.65 2.37
C PRO A 57 5.33 -13.46 3.14
N GLN A 58 5.10 -14.76 3.37
CA GLN A 58 6.06 -15.68 3.99
C GLN A 58 7.34 -15.93 3.14
N ASN A 59 7.35 -15.46 1.89
CA ASN A 59 8.47 -15.49 0.97
C ASN A 59 8.89 -14.07 0.55
N ASP A 60 8.57 -13.05 1.36
CA ASP A 60 8.83 -11.63 1.10
C ASP A 60 8.23 -11.09 -0.20
N ASN A 61 7.16 -11.72 -0.70
CA ASN A 61 6.44 -11.29 -1.88
C ASN A 61 5.13 -10.59 -1.49
N TYR A 62 5.27 -9.30 -1.19
CA TYR A 62 4.19 -8.39 -0.79
C TYR A 62 3.46 -7.74 -1.97
N ARG A 63 3.54 -8.34 -3.17
CA ARG A 63 2.70 -7.93 -4.30
C ARG A 63 1.26 -8.36 -4.06
N LEU A 64 0.32 -7.51 -4.45
CA LEU A 64 -1.11 -7.77 -4.32
C LEU A 64 -1.58 -8.87 -5.29
N LEU A 65 -2.58 -9.63 -4.87
CA LEU A 65 -3.45 -10.42 -5.74
C LEU A 65 -4.49 -9.51 -6.43
N GLU A 66 -5.08 -9.98 -7.53
CA GLU A 66 -6.06 -9.22 -8.34
C GLU A 66 -7.27 -8.77 -7.52
N ASP A 67 -7.79 -9.63 -6.64
CA ASP A 67 -8.97 -9.33 -5.81
C ASP A 67 -8.65 -8.54 -4.53
N SER A 68 -7.42 -8.01 -4.40
CA SER A 68 -7.02 -7.29 -3.20
C SER A 68 -7.85 -6.01 -2.99
N PRO A 69 -8.31 -5.72 -1.77
CA PRO A 69 -9.00 -4.47 -1.45
C PRO A 69 -8.09 -3.24 -1.54
N CYS A 70 -6.79 -3.45 -1.71
CA CYS A 70 -5.77 -2.42 -1.85
C CYS A 70 -5.47 -2.05 -3.31
N VAL A 71 -6.03 -2.76 -4.29
CA VAL A 71 -5.90 -2.43 -5.70
C VAL A 71 -6.80 -1.24 -6.05
N ASP A 72 -6.30 -0.28 -6.84
CA ASP A 72 -7.02 0.88 -7.40
C ASP A 72 -7.78 1.75 -6.38
N THR A 73 -7.37 1.74 -5.10
CA THR A 73 -8.14 2.34 -3.98
C THR A 73 -7.34 3.33 -3.14
N GLY A 74 -6.09 3.59 -3.48
CA GLY A 74 -5.28 4.68 -2.96
C GLY A 74 -5.59 6.04 -3.61
N THR A 75 -4.88 7.07 -3.17
CA THR A 75 -4.96 8.44 -3.69
C THR A 75 -3.71 8.81 -4.51
N ALA A 76 -3.83 9.77 -5.42
CA ALA A 76 -2.68 10.36 -6.11
C ALA A 76 -1.84 11.27 -5.19
N GLU A 77 -2.41 11.73 -4.07
CA GLU A 77 -1.70 12.62 -3.14
C GLU A 77 -0.53 11.89 -2.46
N GLY A 78 0.66 12.48 -2.56
CA GLY A 78 1.88 11.90 -1.96
C GLY A 78 2.38 10.61 -2.62
N ALA A 79 1.72 10.12 -3.67
CA ALA A 79 2.14 8.92 -4.38
C ALA A 79 3.42 9.19 -5.21
N PRO A 80 4.44 8.32 -5.14
CA PRO A 80 5.60 8.39 -6.02
C PRO A 80 5.20 8.05 -7.47
N ALA A 81 5.97 8.54 -8.44
CA ALA A 81 5.70 8.28 -9.86
C ALA A 81 5.87 6.80 -10.26
N GLU A 82 6.68 6.05 -9.52
CA GLU A 82 6.97 4.64 -9.75
C GLU A 82 6.90 3.83 -8.44
N ASP A 83 6.56 2.55 -8.54
CA ASP A 83 6.58 1.59 -7.43
C ASP A 83 8.03 1.16 -7.09
N ILE A 84 8.21 0.31 -6.07
CA ILE A 84 9.55 -0.16 -5.64
C ILE A 84 10.31 -0.98 -6.71
N ARG A 85 9.64 -1.38 -7.81
CA ARG A 85 10.23 -2.11 -8.94
C ARG A 85 10.42 -1.22 -10.17
N GLY A 86 10.13 0.08 -10.09
CA GLY A 86 10.24 1.02 -11.21
C GLY A 86 9.05 0.97 -12.18
N ILE A 87 7.88 0.50 -11.72
CA ILE A 87 6.66 0.47 -12.53
C ILE A 87 5.89 1.76 -12.32
N TYR A 88 5.49 2.44 -13.39
CA TYR A 88 4.71 3.68 -13.32
C TYR A 88 3.39 3.49 -12.58
N ARG A 89 3.00 4.53 -11.83
CA ARG A 89 1.74 4.61 -11.10
C ARG A 89 0.88 5.76 -11.64
N PRO A 90 -0.44 5.62 -11.73
CA PRO A 90 -1.20 4.39 -11.52
C PRO A 90 -1.15 3.44 -12.73
N HIS A 91 -1.32 2.14 -12.49
CA HIS A 91 -1.68 1.16 -13.52
C HIS A 91 -3.05 0.56 -13.20
N GLY A 92 -4.06 0.94 -14.01
CA GLY A 92 -5.45 0.57 -13.74
C GLY A 92 -6.31 1.82 -13.64
N GLU A 93 -7.31 1.77 -12.77
CA GLU A 93 -8.27 2.87 -12.56
C GLU A 93 -7.83 3.81 -11.43
N GLY A 94 -6.88 3.41 -10.58
CA GLY A 94 -6.44 4.15 -9.40
C GLY A 94 -5.01 3.80 -8.96
N HIS A 95 -4.53 4.45 -7.90
CA HIS A 95 -3.26 4.05 -7.30
C HIS A 95 -3.51 2.89 -6.35
N ASP A 96 -2.58 1.95 -6.26
CA ASP A 96 -2.67 0.92 -5.24
C ASP A 96 -2.19 1.43 -3.87
N ARG A 97 -2.69 0.85 -2.79
CA ARG A 97 -2.05 1.02 -1.49
C ARG A 97 -0.79 0.16 -1.40
N GLY A 98 0.22 0.65 -0.71
CA GLY A 98 1.49 -0.02 -0.49
C GLY A 98 2.58 0.31 -1.50
N ALA A 99 3.63 -0.50 -1.49
CA ALA A 99 4.88 -0.24 -2.21
C ALA A 99 4.91 -0.82 -3.63
N HIS A 100 3.94 -1.67 -3.99
CA HIS A 100 3.87 -2.36 -5.27
C HIS A 100 2.63 -1.93 -6.04
N GLU A 101 2.82 -1.56 -7.29
CA GLU A 101 1.71 -1.40 -8.21
C GLU A 101 1.32 -2.78 -8.77
N PHE A 102 0.04 -3.09 -8.72
CA PHE A 102 -0.60 -4.21 -9.34
C PHE A 102 -0.69 -3.95 -10.85
N PHE A 103 -0.21 -4.92 -11.62
CA PHE A 103 -0.44 -4.97 -13.06
C PHE A 103 -0.31 -6.43 -13.47
N GLU A 104 -1.20 -6.89 -14.36
CA GLU A 104 -1.03 -8.16 -15.05
C GLU A 104 -0.69 -7.90 -16.51
N TYR A 105 0.41 -8.48 -16.98
CA TYR A 105 0.71 -8.47 -18.41
C TYR A 105 -0.26 -9.40 -19.12
N PHE A 106 -1.27 -8.86 -19.79
CA PHE A 106 -1.97 -9.60 -20.82
C PHE A 106 -0.99 -9.85 -21.96
N SER A 107 -0.35 -11.03 -21.96
CA SER A 107 0.37 -11.53 -23.11
C SER A 107 -0.66 -11.83 -24.20
N CYS A 108 -0.95 -10.86 -25.05
CA CYS A 108 -1.55 -11.17 -26.33
C CYS A 108 -0.50 -11.95 -27.12
N TYR A 109 -0.58 -13.28 -27.08
CA TYR A 109 0.10 -14.11 -28.06
C TYR A 109 -0.40 -13.64 -29.42
N LEU A 110 0.39 -12.85 -30.15
CA LEU A 110 0.21 -12.73 -31.58
C LEU A 110 0.42 -14.15 -32.12
N PRO A 111 -0.60 -14.85 -32.68
CA PRO A 111 -0.27 -15.95 -33.56
C PRO A 111 0.34 -15.29 -34.78
N LEU A 112 1.67 -15.16 -34.80
CA LEU A 112 2.41 -14.70 -35.97
C LEU A 112 2.36 -15.82 -37.01
N VAL A 113 1.19 -16.04 -37.61
CA VAL A 113 1.06 -16.72 -38.89
C VAL A 113 1.21 -15.63 -39.95
N LEU A 114 2.46 -15.26 -40.22
CA LEU A 114 2.80 -14.69 -41.52
C LEU A 114 2.78 -15.87 -42.51
N ARG A 115 1.72 -15.94 -43.31
CA ARG A 115 1.75 -16.62 -44.60
C ARG A 115 2.23 -15.63 -45.66
#